data_AF-A0A1G3M4F3-F1
#
_entry.id   AF-A0A1G3M4F3-F1
#
_cell.length_a   1.000
_cell.length_b   1.000
_cell.length_c   1.000
_cell.angle_alpha   90.00
_cell.angle_beta   90.00
_cell.angle_gamma   90.00
#
_symmetry.space_group_name_H-M   'P 1'
#
loop_
_entity.id
_entity.type
_entity.pdbx_description
1 polymer ?
#
loop_
_entity_poly.entity_id
_entity_poly.type
_entity_poly.pdbx_seq_one_letter_code
_entity_poly.pdbx_strand_id
1 'polypeptide(L)'
;MKIIAHIEDETFVCSVTKKEIEQFLNLYYNKMGKLKVGDEVDLGQGYKFHQEAIDAMKKTDAFLSANKSVMEAIFKGISIVSLEKNCPEESHDS
;
A
#
# COMPACT_ATOMS: atom_id res chain seq x y z
N MET A 1 16.98 5.67 -15.00
CA MET A 1 17.60 7.00 -15.01
C MET A 1 18.95 6.91 -15.73
N LYS A 2 19.26 7.86 -16.61
CA LYS A 2 20.57 7.99 -17.26
C LYS A 2 21.08 9.43 -17.14
N ILE A 3 22.32 9.61 -16.71
CA ILE A 3 22.96 10.94 -16.64
C ILE A 3 23.37 11.36 -18.05
N ILE A 4 23.04 12.59 -18.45
CA ILE A 4 23.33 13.17 -19.77
C ILE A 4 24.45 14.19 -19.66
N ALA A 5 24.40 15.04 -18.63
CA ALA A 5 25.39 16.08 -18.41
C ALA A 5 25.53 16.37 -16.91
N HIS A 6 26.68 16.88 -16.53
CA HIS A 6 26.96 17.48 -15.23
C HIS A 6 26.97 18.99 -15.42
N ILE A 7 26.27 19.73 -14.56
CA ILE A 7 26.21 21.20 -14.64
C ILE A 7 27.31 21.77 -13.74
N GLU A 8 27.17 21.58 -12.42
CA GLU A 8 28.08 22.04 -11.36
C GLU A 8 27.76 21.29 -10.05
N ASP A 9 28.74 21.13 -9.17
CA ASP A 9 28.63 20.45 -7.86
C ASP A 9 27.91 19.08 -7.92
N GLU A 10 26.80 18.92 -7.18
CA GLU A 10 25.97 17.70 -7.10
C GLU A 10 24.77 17.73 -8.07
N THR A 11 24.77 18.64 -9.06
CA THR A 11 23.64 18.81 -10.00
C THR A 11 23.90 18.13 -11.34
N PHE A 12 22.96 17.29 -11.77
CA PHE A 12 23.04 16.53 -13.03
C PHE A 12 21.79 16.73 -13.88
N VAL A 13 21.99 16.81 -15.19
CA VAL A 13 20.91 16.63 -16.17
C VAL A 13 20.80 15.15 -16.47
N CYS A 14 19.62 14.58 -16.29
CA CYS A 14 19.37 13.17 -16.56
C CYS A 14 18.13 12.96 -17.43
N SER A 15 18.11 11.85 -18.17
CA SER A 15 16.86 11.31 -18.70
C SER A 15 16.27 10.32 -17.71
N VAL A 16 14.98 10.51 -17.47
CA VAL A 16 14.13 9.62 -16.69
C VAL A 16 12.87 9.36 -17.48
N THR A 17 12.35 8.15 -17.36
CA THR A 17 11.06 7.79 -17.95
C THR A 17 9.93 8.23 -17.04
N LYS A 18 8.76 8.53 -17.60
CA LYS A 18 7.55 8.84 -16.81
C LYS A 18 7.27 7.77 -15.75
N LYS A 19 7.46 6.50 -16.12
CA LYS A 19 7.25 5.34 -15.23
C LYS A 19 8.16 5.40 -14.00
N GLU A 20 9.42 5.79 -14.16
CA GLU A 20 10.35 5.90 -13.04
C GLU A 20 9.93 7.03 -12.08
N ILE A 21 9.48 8.17 -12.61
CA ILE A 21 8.98 9.28 -11.78
C ILE A 21 7.71 8.88 -11.03
N GLU A 22 6.76 8.22 -11.71
CA GLU A 22 5.53 7.70 -11.10
C GLU A 22 5.82 6.71 -9.98
N GLN A 23 6.73 5.76 -10.19
CA GLN A 23 7.16 4.82 -9.17
C GLN A 23 7.80 5.52 -7.98
N PHE A 24 8.64 6.51 -8.26
CA PHE A 24 9.32 7.28 -7.25
C PHE A 24 8.33 8.05 -6.36
N LEU A 25 7.29 8.66 -6.96
CA LEU A 25 6.24 9.38 -6.23
C LEU A 25 5.15 8.45 -5.68
N ASN A 26 5.28 7.13 -5.83
CA ASN A 26 4.24 6.16 -5.48
C ASN A 26 2.88 6.40 -6.21
N LEU A 27 2.91 7.12 -7.33
CA LEU A 27 1.77 7.39 -8.19
C LEU A 27 1.67 6.31 -9.26
N TYR A 28 1.40 5.07 -8.84
CA TYR A 28 1.21 3.96 -9.78
C TYR A 28 -0.02 4.16 -10.67
N TYR A 29 0.01 3.56 -11.86
CA TYR A 29 -1.11 3.46 -12.81
C TYR A 29 -1.53 4.78 -13.48
N ASN A 30 -0.58 5.50 -14.09
CA ASN A 30 -0.88 6.72 -14.87
C ASN A 30 -1.58 7.83 -14.07
N LYS A 31 -1.46 7.82 -12.74
CA LYS A 31 -2.05 8.84 -11.86
C LYS A 31 -1.30 10.18 -11.96
N MET A 32 -0.11 10.19 -12.54
CA MET A 32 0.66 11.41 -12.77
C MET A 32 0.23 12.10 -14.06
N GLY A 33 -0.08 13.39 -13.95
CA GLY A 33 -0.35 14.27 -15.10
C GLY A 33 0.84 14.34 -16.07
N LYS A 34 0.59 14.86 -17.28
CA LYS A 34 1.68 15.13 -18.22
C LYS A 34 2.56 16.25 -17.66
N LEU A 35 3.82 15.95 -17.43
CA LEU A 35 4.84 16.94 -17.10
C LEU A 35 5.09 17.86 -18.30
N LYS A 36 5.23 19.15 -18.01
CA LYS A 36 5.57 20.21 -18.96
C LYS A 36 6.95 20.76 -18.65
N VAL A 37 7.55 21.42 -19.64
CA VAL A 37 8.82 22.13 -19.44
C VAL A 37 8.61 23.23 -18.40
N GLY A 38 9.46 23.25 -17.38
CA GLY A 38 9.36 24.17 -16.24
C GLY A 38 8.66 23.59 -15.01
N ASP A 39 8.08 22.38 -15.09
CA ASP A 39 7.55 21.70 -13.91
C ASP A 39 8.69 21.20 -13.01
N GLU A 40 8.59 21.48 -11.72
CA GLU A 40 9.49 20.95 -10.69
C GLU A 40 8.83 19.74 -10.01
N VAL A 41 9.62 18.68 -9.80
CA VAL A 41 9.18 17.48 -9.10
C VAL A 41 10.06 17.27 -7.87
N ASP A 42 9.45 17.35 -6.69
CA ASP A 42 10.11 17.07 -5.43
C ASP A 42 10.30 15.56 -5.24
N LEU A 43 11.54 15.11 -5.49
CA LEU A 43 11.96 13.72 -5.24
C LEU A 43 12.17 13.42 -3.74
N GLY A 44 11.94 14.35 -2.82
CA GLY A 44 11.89 14.05 -1.38
C GLY A 44 10.62 13.29 -0.97
N GLN A 45 9.55 13.35 -1.77
CA GLN A 45 8.24 12.81 -1.40
C GLN A 45 8.18 11.28 -1.39
N GLY A 46 8.92 10.62 -2.30
CA GLY A 46 8.97 9.16 -2.37
C GLY A 46 9.46 8.50 -1.08
N TYR A 47 10.43 9.14 -0.40
CA TYR A 47 10.98 8.63 0.86
C TYR A 47 9.99 8.73 2.02
N LYS A 48 9.19 9.81 2.08
CA LYS A 48 8.16 10.00 3.10
C LYS A 48 7.10 8.89 3.04
N PHE A 49 6.68 8.52 1.84
CA PHE A 49 5.69 7.45 1.65
C PHE A 49 6.18 6.09 2.19
N HIS A 50 7.45 5.71 1.92
CA HIS A 50 7.98 4.45 2.41
C HIS A 50 7.96 4.37 3.94
N GLN A 51 8.34 5.46 4.60
CA GLN A 51 8.33 5.54 6.06
C GLN A 51 6.90 5.49 6.62
N GLU A 52 5.97 6.24 6.02
CA GLU A 52 4.56 6.24 6.40
C GLU A 52 3.92 4.84 6.25
N ALA A 53 4.25 4.12 5.18
CA ALA A 53 3.76 2.75 4.96
C ALA A 53 4.30 1.77 6.01
N ILE A 54 5.59 1.86 6.35
CA ILE A 54 6.19 1.04 7.42
C ILE A 54 5.50 1.34 8.76
N ASP A 55 5.30 2.61 9.08
CA ASP A 55 4.70 3.00 10.36
C ASP A 55 3.22 2.62 10.44
N ALA A 56 2.50 2.65 9.32
CA ALA A 56 1.13 2.13 9.23
C ALA A 56 1.08 0.61 9.44
N MET A 57 2.02 -0.14 8.85
CA MET A 57 2.09 -1.59 9.07
C MET A 57 2.42 -1.94 10.52
N LYS A 58 3.36 -1.23 11.16
CA LYS A 58 3.67 -1.42 12.59
C LYS A 58 2.47 -1.15 13.48
N LYS A 59 1.71 -0.08 13.21
CA LYS A 59 0.46 0.22 13.95
C LYS A 59 -0.58 -0.88 13.76
N THR A 60 -0.70 -1.42 12.54
CA THR A 60 -1.62 -2.51 12.24
C THR A 60 -1.22 -3.78 12.99
N ASP A 61 0.06 -4.13 12.98
CA ASP A 61 0.59 -5.30 13.69
C ASP A 61 0.39 -5.18 15.21
N ALA A 62 0.65 -3.99 15.77
CA ALA A 62 0.38 -3.70 17.18
C ALA A 62 -1.12 -3.82 17.52
N PHE A 63 -2.01 -3.31 16.65
CA PHE A 63 -3.46 -3.44 16.83
C PHE A 63 -3.92 -4.90 16.79
N LEU A 64 -3.46 -5.67 15.80
CA LEU A 64 -3.79 -7.08 15.67
C LEU A 64 -3.28 -7.90 16.86
N SER A 65 -2.06 -7.61 17.31
CA SER A 65 -1.46 -8.26 18.47
C SER A 65 -2.23 -7.94 19.76
N ALA A 66 -2.60 -6.68 19.98
CA ALA A 66 -3.35 -6.25 21.15
C ALA A 66 -4.77 -6.83 21.20
N ASN A 67 -5.39 -7.09 20.05
CA ASN A 67 -6.78 -7.54 19.93
C ASN A 67 -6.90 -9.01 19.47
N LYS A 68 -5.81 -9.78 19.53
CA LYS A 68 -5.75 -11.15 19.02
C LYS A 68 -6.87 -12.04 19.55
N SER A 69 -7.13 -11.99 20.86
CA SER A 69 -8.18 -12.81 21.50
C SER A 69 -9.59 -12.47 21.02
N VAL A 70 -9.87 -11.19 20.79
CA VAL A 70 -11.17 -10.71 20.26
C VAL A 70 -11.32 -11.13 18.80
N MET A 71 -10.26 -10.98 17.99
CA MET A 71 -10.25 -11.42 16.59
C MET A 71 -10.46 -12.93 16.47
N GLU A 72 -9.80 -13.73 17.30
CA GLU A 72 -10.00 -15.19 17.36
C GLU A 72 -11.44 -15.57 17.74
N ALA A 73 -12.06 -14.84 18.69
CA ALA A 73 -13.44 -15.05 19.06
C ALA A 73 -14.41 -14.72 17.91
N ILE A 74 -14.17 -13.61 17.21
CA ILE A 74 -14.95 -13.21 16.02
C ILE A 74 -14.83 -14.27 14.92
N PHE A 75 -13.61 -14.74 14.61
CA PHE A 75 -13.41 -15.77 13.58
C PHE A 75 -14.09 -17.08 13.95
N LYS A 76 -13.98 -17.54 15.20
CA LYS A 76 -14.69 -18.73 15.68
C LYS A 76 -16.21 -18.57 15.57
N GLY A 77 -16.75 -17.40 15.95
CA GLY A 77 -18.17 -17.09 15.82
C GLY A 77 -18.65 -17.13 14.37
N ILE A 78 -17.90 -16.52 13.44
CA ILE A 78 -18.23 -16.55 12.00
C ILE A 78 -18.21 -18.00 11.46
N SER A 79 -17.22 -18.80 11.85
CA SER A 79 -17.16 -20.21 11.44
C SER A 79 -18.35 -21.02 11.95
N ILE A 80 -18.80 -20.80 13.19
CA ILE A 80 -19.98 -21.47 13.76
C ILE A 80 -21.24 -21.08 13.00
N VAL A 81 -21.47 -19.78 12.76
CA VAL A 81 -22.64 -19.29 12.01
C VAL A 81 -22.64 -19.81 10.57
N SER A 82 -21.46 -19.93 9.95
CA SER A 82 -21.34 -20.49 8.60
C SER A 82 -21.56 -22.01 8.55
N LEU A 83 -21.30 -22.73 9.64
CA LEU A 83 -21.61 -24.15 9.78
C LEU A 83 -23.12 -24.37 10.01
N GLU A 84 -23.75 -23.55 10.85
CA GLU A 84 -25.20 -23.60 11.10
C GLU A 84 -26.01 -23.33 9.83
N LYS A 85 -25.59 -22.38 8.98
CA LYS A 85 -26.27 -22.13 7.69
C LYS A 85 -26.18 -23.29 6.68
N ASN A 86 -25.22 -24.20 6.85
CA ASN A 86 -24.96 -25.30 5.93
C ASN A 86 -25.37 -26.68 6.49
N CYS A 87 -25.92 -26.72 7.71
CA CYS A 87 -26.51 -27.93 8.29
C CYS A 87 -28.03 -27.82 8.16
N PRO A 88 -28.66 -28.43 7.14
CA PRO A 88 -30.11 -28.51 7.12
C PRO A 88 -30.56 -29.35 8.32
N GLU A 89 -31.48 -28.82 9.11
CA GLU A 89 -32.16 -29.56 10.16
C GLU A 89 -32.75 -30.83 9.53
N GLU A 90 -32.22 -32.01 9.88
CA GLU A 90 -32.90 -33.27 9.59
C GLU A 90 -34.18 -33.26 10.42
N SER A 91 -35.30 -32.95 9.75
CA SER A 91 -36.64 -33.10 10.27
C SER A 91 -36.87 -34.56 10.63
N HIS A 92 -36.78 -34.88 11.92
CA HIS A 92 -37.39 -36.07 12.49
C HIS A 92 -38.91 -35.89 12.47
N ASP A 93 -39.55 -36.24 11.35
CA ASP A 93 -40.97 -36.57 11.33
C ASP A 93 -41.15 -37.97 11.93
N SER A 94 -41.97 -38.01 12.99
CA SER A 94 -42.42 -39.21 13.70
C SER A 94 -43.64 -39.83 13.03
#